data_AF-A0A955M018-F1
#
_entry.id   AF-A0A955M018-F1
#
_cell.length_a   1.000
_cell.length_b   1.000
_cell.length_c   1.000
_cell.angle_alpha   90.00
_cell.angle_beta   90.00
_cell.angle_gamma   90.00
#
_symmetry.space_group_name_H-M   'P 1'
#
loop_
_entity.id
_entity.type
_entity.pdbx_description
1 polymer ?
#
loop_
_entity_poly.entity_id
_entity_poly.type
_entity_poly.pdbx_seq_one_letter_code
_entity_poly.pdbx_strand_id
1 'polypeptide(L)'
;ASTEGITKYLPAVAGFLLEKEINYLGKAIHNPERPFVVILGGAKVSDKILLIENLLTKADTIIISGGMAYTFLKAQGQEIGKSLLEEDRIPVAKELLEKAEKAGVKIALTSDFLVVDDFDNQASKRYVDEIPAGTESLDVGPKTIEQFKAILSEAKTVVWNGPLGVFEIDAYAEGTKAIAKHLATLKDTTTIIGGGDSAAAVKKFNVEAGMTHISTGGGASLELLEGKELPGIAALLDKK
;
A
#
# COMPACT_ATOMS: atom_id res chain seq x y z
N ALA A 1 -18.47 21.95 -9.98
CA ALA A 1 -18.51 23.30 -10.59
C ALA A 1 -17.09 23.77 -10.96
N SER A 2 -16.17 23.92 -10.00
CA SER A 2 -14.83 24.49 -10.25
C SER A 2 -13.79 23.53 -10.84
N THR A 3 -13.97 22.21 -10.74
CA THR A 3 -12.98 21.21 -11.18
C THR A 3 -13.33 20.51 -12.51
N GLU A 4 -14.62 20.33 -12.80
CA GLU A 4 -15.12 19.69 -14.04
C GLU A 4 -16.09 20.62 -14.76
N GLY A 5 -17.12 21.14 -14.09
CA GLY A 5 -18.17 21.92 -14.75
C GLY A 5 -17.69 23.13 -15.58
N ILE A 6 -16.63 23.83 -15.14
CA ILE A 6 -16.07 24.98 -15.87
C ILE A 6 -15.43 24.60 -17.22
N THR A 7 -14.94 23.36 -17.36
CA THR A 7 -14.24 22.89 -18.58
C THR A 7 -15.20 22.73 -19.77
N LYS A 8 -16.51 22.62 -19.53
CA LYS A 8 -17.54 22.61 -20.57
C LYS A 8 -17.69 23.94 -21.30
N TYR A 9 -17.18 25.02 -20.72
CA TYR A 9 -17.33 26.38 -21.24
C TYR A 9 -16.00 26.99 -21.70
N LEU A 10 -14.87 26.49 -21.20
CA LEU A 10 -13.54 27.02 -21.48
C LEU A 10 -12.54 25.87 -21.74
N PRO A 11 -11.52 26.08 -22.61
CA PRO A 11 -10.43 25.14 -22.75
C PRO A 11 -9.77 24.83 -21.39
N ALA A 12 -9.56 23.55 -21.12
CA ALA A 12 -8.98 23.08 -19.86
C ALA A 12 -7.74 22.22 -20.14
N VAL A 13 -6.65 22.51 -19.45
CA VAL A 13 -5.35 21.83 -19.60
C VAL A 13 -4.73 21.57 -18.23
N ALA A 14 -3.88 20.55 -18.13
CA ALA A 14 -3.17 20.24 -16.90
C ALA A 14 -2.09 21.30 -16.58
N GLY A 15 -2.06 21.78 -15.35
CA GLY A 15 -0.89 22.47 -14.80
C GLY A 15 0.20 21.48 -14.38
N PHE A 16 1.40 21.97 -14.05
CA PHE A 16 2.58 21.13 -13.81
C PHE A 16 2.42 20.09 -12.68
N LEU A 17 1.71 20.41 -11.59
CA LEU A 17 1.46 19.45 -10.50
C LEU A 17 0.60 18.30 -10.98
N LEU A 18 -0.50 18.61 -11.69
CA LEU A 18 -1.42 17.60 -12.19
C LEU A 18 -0.77 16.76 -13.31
N GLU A 19 -0.02 17.39 -14.20
CA GLU A 19 0.77 16.70 -15.23
C GLU A 19 1.75 15.71 -14.58
N LYS A 20 2.46 16.11 -13.51
CA LYS A 20 3.37 15.22 -12.79
C LYS A 20 2.64 14.02 -12.17
N GLU A 21 1.50 14.24 -11.52
CA GLU A 21 0.68 13.17 -10.92
C GLU A 21 0.19 12.18 -11.98
N ILE A 22 -0.38 12.67 -13.09
CA ILE A 22 -0.86 11.85 -14.20
C ILE A 22 0.30 11.03 -14.79
N ASN A 23 1.45 11.65 -14.99
CA ASN A 23 2.60 10.98 -15.58
C ASN A 23 3.12 9.83 -14.72
N TYR A 24 3.26 10.01 -13.40
CA TYR A 24 3.77 8.94 -12.53
C TYR A 24 2.73 7.85 -12.29
N LEU A 25 1.51 8.22 -11.89
CA LEU A 25 0.46 7.25 -11.57
C LEU A 25 -0.02 6.54 -12.83
N GLY A 26 -0.26 7.28 -13.91
CA GLY A 26 -0.67 6.72 -15.21
C GLY A 26 0.37 5.75 -15.76
N LYS A 27 1.67 6.08 -15.74
CA LYS A 27 2.72 5.15 -16.18
C LYS A 27 2.75 3.88 -15.32
N ALA A 28 2.68 4.01 -14.00
CA ALA A 28 2.68 2.85 -13.11
C ALA A 28 1.48 1.91 -13.32
N ILE A 29 0.33 2.45 -13.73
CA ILE A 29 -0.89 1.66 -13.97
C ILE A 29 -0.90 1.05 -15.38
N HIS A 30 -0.48 1.80 -16.40
CA HIS A 30 -0.64 1.39 -17.80
C HIS A 30 0.58 0.64 -18.36
N ASN A 31 1.80 1.03 -17.97
CA ASN A 31 3.02 0.42 -18.48
C ASN A 31 4.18 0.55 -17.46
N PRO A 32 4.08 -0.12 -16.30
CA PRO A 32 5.13 -0.08 -15.30
C PRO A 32 6.38 -0.82 -15.77
N GLU A 33 7.55 -0.33 -15.36
CA GLU A 33 8.78 -1.11 -15.50
C GLU A 33 8.74 -2.29 -14.54
N ARG A 34 9.13 -3.48 -15.02
CA ARG A 34 9.01 -4.74 -14.27
C ARG A 34 10.36 -5.20 -13.71
N PRO A 35 10.40 -5.81 -12.51
CA PRO A 35 9.24 -6.22 -11.70
C PRO A 35 8.48 -5.04 -11.06
N PHE A 36 7.15 -5.05 -11.21
CA PHE A 36 6.24 -4.11 -10.61
C PHE A 36 5.70 -4.69 -9.30
N VAL A 37 6.10 -4.07 -8.18
CA VAL A 37 5.70 -4.47 -6.84
C VAL A 37 4.76 -3.43 -6.24
N VAL A 38 3.70 -3.88 -5.60
CA VAL A 38 2.77 -3.02 -4.86
C VAL A 38 2.82 -3.39 -3.39
N ILE A 39 2.93 -2.39 -2.51
CA ILE A 39 2.81 -2.55 -1.07
C ILE A 39 1.46 -1.97 -0.64
N LEU A 40 0.61 -2.82 -0.09
CA LEU A 40 -0.70 -2.45 0.45
C LEU A 40 -0.73 -2.68 1.95
N GLY A 41 -0.97 -1.61 2.69
CA GLY A 41 -1.08 -1.63 4.14
C GLY A 41 -2.29 -0.84 4.64
N GLY A 42 -2.26 -0.49 5.93
CA GLY A 42 -3.36 0.17 6.62
C GLY A 42 -4.30 -0.81 7.32
N ALA A 43 -5.41 -0.27 7.83
CA ALA A 43 -6.26 -0.97 8.78
C ALA A 43 -7.28 -1.92 8.14
N LYS A 44 -7.94 -1.50 7.05
CA LYS A 44 -9.11 -2.20 6.51
C LYS A 44 -8.87 -2.74 5.10
N VAL A 45 -9.28 -3.97 4.88
CA VAL A 45 -9.37 -4.60 3.56
C VAL A 45 -10.43 -3.92 2.72
N SER A 46 -11.59 -3.57 3.32
CA SER A 46 -12.73 -2.97 2.61
C SER A 46 -12.36 -1.72 1.80
N ASP A 47 -11.46 -0.89 2.32
CA ASP A 47 -10.96 0.32 1.66
C ASP A 47 -10.03 0.05 0.47
N LYS A 48 -9.59 -1.21 0.27
CA LYS A 48 -8.55 -1.60 -0.69
C LYS A 48 -8.98 -2.70 -1.66
N ILE A 49 -10.19 -3.26 -1.56
CA ILE A 49 -10.64 -4.38 -2.42
C ILE A 49 -10.51 -4.03 -3.90
N LEU A 50 -11.11 -2.91 -4.33
CA LEU A 50 -11.08 -2.49 -5.75
C LEU A 50 -9.66 -2.23 -6.23
N LEU A 51 -8.81 -1.68 -5.36
CA LEU A 51 -7.41 -1.45 -5.67
C LEU A 51 -6.69 -2.77 -5.90
N ILE A 52 -6.86 -3.75 -5.01
CA ILE A 52 -6.27 -5.08 -5.17
C ILE A 52 -6.74 -5.70 -6.48
N GLU A 53 -8.06 -5.73 -6.74
CA GLU A 53 -8.61 -6.31 -7.97
C GLU A 53 -8.02 -5.70 -9.24
N ASN A 54 -7.90 -4.38 -9.31
CA ASN A 54 -7.29 -3.72 -10.46
C ASN A 54 -5.80 -4.09 -10.58
N LEU A 55 -5.07 -4.13 -9.46
CA LEU A 55 -3.63 -4.39 -9.45
C LEU A 55 -3.27 -5.86 -9.68
N LEU A 56 -4.18 -6.81 -9.40
CA LEU A 56 -4.00 -8.23 -9.75
C LEU A 56 -3.85 -8.48 -11.26
N THR A 57 -4.24 -7.52 -12.10
CA THR A 57 -4.05 -7.62 -13.56
C THR A 57 -2.74 -7.00 -14.04
N LYS A 58 -1.99 -6.33 -13.14
CA LYS A 58 -0.88 -5.44 -13.50
C LYS A 58 0.42 -5.75 -12.75
N ALA A 59 0.34 -5.95 -11.44
CA ALA A 59 1.50 -6.17 -10.58
C ALA A 59 2.11 -7.56 -10.76
N ASP A 60 3.42 -7.68 -10.63
CA ASP A 60 4.10 -8.97 -10.53
C ASP A 60 4.04 -9.52 -9.10
N THR A 61 4.07 -8.63 -8.11
CA THR A 61 3.95 -8.98 -6.69
C THR A 61 3.15 -7.93 -5.93
N ILE A 62 2.24 -8.39 -5.07
CA ILE A 62 1.52 -7.54 -4.12
C ILE A 62 1.89 -7.98 -2.70
N ILE A 63 2.53 -7.08 -1.97
CA ILE A 63 2.79 -7.20 -0.55
C ILE A 63 1.55 -6.70 0.20
N ILE A 64 0.99 -7.51 1.09
CA ILE A 64 -0.12 -7.12 1.96
C ILE A 64 0.36 -7.15 3.41
N SER A 65 0.22 -6.02 4.10
CA SER A 65 0.70 -5.80 5.47
C SER A 65 -0.30 -4.96 6.27
N GLY A 66 0.00 -4.62 7.52
CA GLY A 66 -0.87 -3.81 8.37
C GLY A 66 -2.08 -4.58 8.88
N GLY A 67 -3.05 -3.86 9.45
CA GLY A 67 -4.28 -4.46 9.98
C GLY A 67 -5.05 -5.29 8.96
N MET A 68 -5.02 -4.88 7.69
CA MET A 68 -5.71 -5.60 6.63
C MET A 68 -5.13 -6.99 6.36
N ALA A 69 -3.85 -7.23 6.65
CA ALA A 69 -3.20 -8.52 6.43
C ALA A 69 -3.79 -9.63 7.30
N TYR A 70 -4.26 -9.31 8.52
CA TYR A 70 -4.81 -10.31 9.44
C TYR A 70 -6.10 -10.95 8.90
N THR A 71 -6.92 -10.22 8.13
CA THR A 71 -8.08 -10.81 7.45
C THR A 71 -7.65 -11.85 6.40
N PHE A 72 -6.54 -11.62 5.68
CA PHE A 72 -5.98 -12.60 4.74
C PHE A 72 -5.38 -13.81 5.47
N LEU A 73 -4.67 -13.60 6.57
CA LEU A 73 -4.11 -14.68 7.39
C LEU A 73 -5.22 -15.53 8.02
N LYS A 74 -6.29 -14.91 8.53
CA LYS A 74 -7.48 -15.61 9.06
C LYS A 74 -8.20 -16.37 7.96
N ALA A 75 -8.26 -15.82 6.74
CA ALA A 75 -8.77 -16.51 5.56
C ALA A 75 -7.96 -17.78 5.21
N GLN A 76 -6.65 -17.79 5.47
CA GLN A 76 -5.78 -18.96 5.34
C GLN A 76 -5.86 -19.93 6.55
N GLY A 77 -6.70 -19.63 7.55
CA GLY A 77 -6.89 -20.46 8.73
C GLY A 77 -5.89 -20.21 9.86
N GLN A 78 -5.09 -19.14 9.81
CA GLN A 78 -4.16 -18.79 10.87
C GLN A 78 -4.85 -18.14 12.07
N GLU A 79 -4.26 -18.28 13.26
CA GLU A 79 -4.66 -17.52 14.44
C GLU A 79 -4.13 -16.08 14.36
N ILE A 80 -4.96 -15.13 14.76
CA ILE A 80 -4.64 -13.69 14.76
C ILE A 80 -4.85 -13.05 16.14
N GLY A 81 -5.27 -13.82 17.15
CA GLY A 81 -5.54 -13.31 18.48
C GLY A 81 -6.66 -12.25 18.46
N LYS A 82 -6.36 -11.08 19.01
CA LYS A 82 -7.23 -9.89 19.05
C LYS A 82 -6.91 -8.88 17.94
N SER A 83 -6.02 -9.23 17.00
CA SER A 83 -5.63 -8.33 15.92
C SER A 83 -6.83 -7.96 15.05
N LEU A 84 -6.74 -6.81 14.37
CA LEU A 84 -7.84 -6.25 13.60
C LEU A 84 -8.38 -7.23 12.54
N LEU A 85 -9.69 -7.46 12.52
CA LEU A 85 -10.33 -8.42 11.61
C LEU A 85 -11.62 -7.84 11.03
N GLU A 86 -11.79 -7.97 9.72
CA GLU A 86 -13.07 -7.77 9.05
C GLU A 86 -13.67 -9.14 8.70
N GLU A 87 -14.44 -9.72 9.62
CA GLU A 87 -15.00 -11.07 9.49
C GLU A 87 -15.85 -11.25 8.23
N ASP A 88 -16.64 -10.23 7.88
CA ASP A 88 -17.47 -10.19 6.67
C ASP A 88 -16.65 -10.17 5.37
N ARG A 89 -15.35 -9.87 5.46
CA ARG A 89 -14.41 -9.81 4.33
C ARG A 89 -13.50 -11.02 4.20
N ILE A 90 -13.57 -11.99 5.11
CA ILE A 90 -12.84 -13.27 4.98
C ILE A 90 -13.15 -13.96 3.63
N PRO A 91 -14.41 -14.07 3.17
CA PRO A 91 -14.70 -14.68 1.86
C PRO A 91 -14.04 -13.92 0.70
N VAL A 92 -14.06 -12.59 0.77
CA VAL A 92 -13.45 -11.72 -0.25
C VAL A 92 -11.93 -11.90 -0.26
N ALA A 93 -11.29 -11.95 0.92
CA ALA A 93 -9.85 -12.18 1.01
C ALA A 93 -9.44 -13.52 0.39
N LYS A 94 -10.23 -14.59 0.59
CA LYS A 94 -10.03 -15.89 -0.09
C LYS A 94 -10.13 -15.76 -1.60
N GLU A 95 -11.19 -15.12 -2.09
CA GLU A 95 -11.40 -14.90 -3.53
C GLU A 95 -10.23 -14.11 -4.16
N LEU A 96 -9.72 -13.09 -3.47
CA LEU A 96 -8.58 -12.30 -3.95
C LEU A 96 -7.29 -13.14 -4.01
N LEU A 97 -7.04 -14.00 -3.04
CA LEU A 97 -5.90 -14.92 -3.07
C LEU A 97 -6.00 -15.90 -4.24
N GLU A 98 -7.18 -16.48 -4.48
CA GLU A 98 -7.42 -17.37 -5.62
C GLU A 98 -7.28 -16.64 -6.97
N LYS A 99 -7.80 -15.41 -7.07
CA LYS A 99 -7.64 -14.57 -8.27
C LYS A 99 -6.16 -14.28 -8.53
N ALA A 100 -5.39 -13.99 -7.49
CA ALA A 100 -3.95 -13.73 -7.62
C ALA A 100 -3.19 -14.95 -8.14
N GLU A 101 -3.48 -16.13 -7.58
CA GLU A 101 -2.89 -17.39 -8.05
C GLU A 101 -3.23 -17.65 -9.53
N LYS A 102 -4.50 -17.48 -9.93
CA LYS A 102 -4.95 -17.63 -11.32
C LYS A 102 -4.29 -16.62 -12.27
N ALA A 103 -4.02 -15.41 -11.79
CA ALA A 103 -3.36 -14.35 -12.55
C ALA A 103 -1.83 -14.48 -12.58
N GLY A 104 -1.24 -15.43 -11.83
CA GLY A 104 0.21 -15.56 -11.68
C GLY A 104 0.86 -14.43 -10.87
N VAL A 105 0.07 -13.69 -10.09
CA VAL A 105 0.56 -12.60 -9.24
C VAL A 105 0.94 -13.16 -7.88
N LYS A 106 2.16 -12.87 -7.44
CA LYS A 106 2.63 -13.30 -6.12
C LYS A 106 2.02 -12.41 -5.04
N ILE A 107 1.24 -12.99 -4.13
CA ILE A 107 0.85 -12.32 -2.88
C ILE A 107 1.87 -12.64 -1.79
N ALA A 108 2.52 -11.61 -1.24
CA ALA A 108 3.42 -11.71 -0.12
C ALA A 108 2.74 -11.19 1.15
N LEU A 109 2.42 -12.10 2.07
CA LEU A 109 1.88 -11.78 3.39
C LEU A 109 3.03 -11.70 4.42
N THR A 110 2.72 -11.09 5.56
CA THR A 110 3.59 -11.00 6.73
C THR A 110 3.76 -12.37 7.39
N SER A 111 5.00 -12.74 7.74
CA SER A 111 5.36 -14.07 8.25
C SER A 111 5.72 -14.11 9.74
N ASP A 112 6.00 -12.95 10.32
CA ASP A 112 6.26 -12.78 11.75
C ASP A 112 5.75 -11.39 12.18
N PHE A 113 5.51 -11.25 13.47
CA PHE A 113 4.61 -10.24 14.01
C PHE A 113 5.21 -9.59 15.24
N LEU A 114 4.97 -8.30 15.38
CA LEU A 114 5.17 -7.61 16.65
C LEU A 114 3.86 -7.58 17.43
N VAL A 115 3.81 -8.35 18.51
CA VAL A 115 2.61 -8.49 19.35
C VAL A 115 2.76 -7.81 20.70
N VAL A 116 1.63 -7.37 21.23
CA VAL A 116 1.44 -6.89 22.61
C VAL A 116 0.23 -7.59 23.23
N ASP A 117 0.19 -7.65 24.55
CA ASP A 117 -0.98 -8.20 25.25
C ASP A 117 -2.20 -7.26 25.17
N ASP A 118 -1.92 -5.96 25.06
CA ASP A 118 -2.87 -4.86 24.90
C ASP A 118 -2.18 -3.64 24.26
N PHE A 119 -2.89 -2.89 23.42
CA PHE A 119 -2.41 -1.72 22.68
C PHE A 119 -1.65 -0.71 23.55
N ASP A 120 -2.12 -0.45 24.76
CA ASP A 120 -1.49 0.53 25.67
C ASP A 120 -0.29 -0.05 26.44
N ASN A 121 -0.14 -1.38 26.48
CA ASN A 121 0.92 -2.07 27.22
C ASN A 121 2.16 -2.35 26.36
N GLN A 122 2.85 -1.27 25.95
CA GLN A 122 4.07 -1.34 25.14
C GLN A 122 5.19 -2.19 25.77
N ALA A 123 5.20 -2.38 27.09
CA ALA A 123 6.21 -3.18 27.79
C ALA A 123 6.08 -4.70 27.50
N SER A 124 4.91 -5.16 27.05
CA SER A 124 4.66 -6.56 26.67
C SER A 124 5.15 -6.93 25.26
N LYS A 125 5.69 -5.94 24.53
CA LYS A 125 6.16 -6.03 23.15
C LYS A 125 7.12 -7.21 22.96
N ARG A 126 6.79 -8.09 22.01
CA ARG A 126 7.64 -9.23 21.60
C ARG A 126 7.40 -9.61 20.15
N TYR A 127 8.40 -10.25 19.54
CA TYR A 127 8.27 -10.81 18.19
C TYR A 127 7.86 -12.27 18.26
N VAL A 128 6.92 -12.67 17.41
CA VAL A 128 6.40 -14.04 17.31
C VAL A 128 6.20 -14.44 15.86
N ASP A 129 6.35 -15.74 15.55
CA ASP A 129 6.07 -16.27 14.21
C ASP A 129 4.57 -16.53 14.00
N GLU A 130 3.84 -16.84 15.09
CA GLU A 130 2.39 -17.05 15.09
C GLU A 130 1.78 -16.20 16.21
N ILE A 131 0.65 -15.54 15.94
CA ILE A 131 0.02 -14.62 16.90
C ILE A 131 -0.70 -15.44 17.98
N PRO A 132 -0.29 -15.37 19.27
CA PRO A 132 -0.98 -16.08 20.34
C PRO A 132 -2.38 -15.55 20.59
N ALA A 133 -3.29 -16.44 20.98
CA ALA A 133 -4.61 -16.04 21.47
C ALA A 133 -4.49 -15.02 22.62
N GLY A 134 -5.32 -13.98 22.58
CA GLY A 134 -5.35 -12.94 23.60
C GLY A 134 -4.35 -11.78 23.41
N THR A 135 -3.48 -11.86 22.41
CA THR A 135 -2.56 -10.78 22.01
C THR A 135 -3.02 -10.10 20.73
N GLU A 136 -2.55 -8.89 20.45
CA GLU A 136 -2.77 -8.19 19.18
C GLU A 136 -1.45 -7.82 18.52
N SER A 137 -1.40 -7.91 17.19
CA SER A 137 -0.24 -7.52 16.38
C SER A 137 -0.41 -6.10 15.84
N LEU A 138 0.60 -5.26 16.07
CA LEU A 138 0.56 -3.83 15.74
C LEU A 138 1.62 -3.38 14.74
N ASP A 139 2.55 -4.27 14.39
CA ASP A 139 3.57 -4.06 13.38
C ASP A 139 4.11 -5.41 12.88
N VAL A 140 4.89 -5.40 11.81
CA VAL A 140 5.55 -6.60 11.29
C VAL A 140 6.83 -6.94 12.07
N GLY A 141 7.20 -8.22 12.07
CA GLY A 141 8.45 -8.68 12.64
C GLY A 141 9.66 -8.54 11.72
N PRO A 142 10.88 -8.78 12.24
CA PRO A 142 12.13 -8.64 11.49
C PRO A 142 12.23 -9.57 10.28
N LYS A 143 11.69 -10.79 10.32
CA LYS A 143 11.76 -11.73 9.19
C LYS A 143 10.95 -11.20 8.00
N THR A 144 9.77 -10.67 8.28
CA THR A 144 8.88 -10.02 7.30
C THR A 144 9.55 -8.80 6.68
N ILE A 145 10.21 -7.98 7.50
CA ILE A 145 10.97 -6.82 7.00
C ILE A 145 12.03 -7.27 5.99
N GLU A 146 12.83 -8.27 6.32
CA GLU A 146 13.89 -8.77 5.43
C GLU A 146 13.31 -9.42 4.16
N GLN A 147 12.22 -10.20 4.28
CA GLN A 147 11.49 -10.75 3.13
C GLN A 147 11.02 -9.64 2.19
N PHE A 148 10.37 -8.60 2.72
CA PHE A 148 9.86 -7.50 1.91
C PHE A 148 10.99 -6.69 1.29
N LYS A 149 12.07 -6.42 2.00
CA LYS A 149 13.26 -5.77 1.42
C LYS A 149 13.85 -6.57 0.27
N ALA A 150 13.92 -7.89 0.38
CA ALA A 150 14.42 -8.74 -0.71
C ALA A 150 13.56 -8.59 -1.97
N ILE A 151 12.23 -8.68 -1.84
CA ILE A 151 11.28 -8.47 -2.94
C ILE A 151 11.45 -7.07 -3.56
N LEU A 152 11.56 -6.04 -2.71
CA LEU A 152 11.64 -4.65 -3.17
C LEU A 152 12.97 -4.32 -3.83
N SER A 153 14.06 -5.00 -3.46
CA SER A 153 15.38 -4.78 -4.06
C SER A 153 15.47 -5.25 -5.51
N GLU A 154 14.59 -6.16 -5.92
CA GLU A 154 14.49 -6.65 -7.30
C GLU A 154 13.53 -5.81 -8.15
N ALA A 155 12.74 -4.93 -7.54
CA ALA A 155 11.69 -4.17 -8.22
C ALA A 155 12.25 -3.05 -9.10
N LYS A 156 11.60 -2.81 -10.24
CA LYS A 156 11.81 -1.63 -11.10
C LYS A 156 10.77 -0.55 -10.88
N THR A 157 9.56 -0.94 -10.51
CA THR A 157 8.51 -0.01 -10.07
C THR A 157 7.95 -0.47 -8.74
N VAL A 158 7.81 0.44 -7.79
CA VAL A 158 7.15 0.20 -6.51
C VAL A 158 6.06 1.24 -6.30
N VAL A 159 4.83 0.79 -6.04
CA VAL A 159 3.75 1.64 -5.53
C VAL A 159 3.48 1.24 -4.07
N TRP A 160 3.57 2.20 -3.15
CA TRP A 160 3.29 1.96 -1.73
C TRP A 160 2.08 2.76 -1.26
N ASN A 161 1.08 2.06 -0.71
CA ASN A 161 -0.13 2.63 -0.17
C ASN A 161 -0.55 1.96 1.16
N GLY A 162 -0.45 2.69 2.25
CA GLY A 162 -0.79 2.26 3.62
C GLY A 162 0.41 1.75 4.43
N PRO A 163 0.54 2.14 5.71
CA PRO A 163 1.65 1.71 6.57
C PRO A 163 1.58 0.22 6.92
N LEU A 164 2.71 -0.34 7.36
CA LEU A 164 2.83 -1.75 7.72
C LEU A 164 2.38 -2.04 9.16
N GLY A 165 2.29 -1.00 9.99
CA GLY A 165 1.91 -1.05 11.40
C GLY A 165 1.41 0.31 11.89
N VAL A 166 1.16 0.45 13.19
CA VAL A 166 0.65 1.68 13.83
C VAL A 166 1.80 2.69 14.01
N PHE A 167 2.28 3.21 12.89
CA PHE A 167 3.52 3.98 12.81
C PHE A 167 3.51 5.32 13.57
N GLU A 168 2.33 5.79 13.98
CA GLU A 168 2.14 6.96 14.82
C GLU A 168 2.82 6.76 16.19
N ILE A 169 2.82 5.53 16.70
CA ILE A 169 3.45 5.13 17.96
C ILE A 169 4.82 4.53 17.66
N ASP A 170 5.89 5.13 18.19
CA ASP A 170 7.27 4.73 17.88
C ASP A 170 7.57 3.27 18.23
N ALA A 171 6.89 2.70 19.23
CA ALA A 171 7.00 1.29 19.58
C ALA A 171 6.54 0.32 18.47
N TYR A 172 5.64 0.77 17.59
CA TYR A 172 4.96 0.00 16.53
C TYR A 172 5.26 0.53 15.12
N ALA A 173 6.35 1.30 14.98
CA ALA A 173 6.69 2.00 13.75
C ALA A 173 7.85 1.37 12.96
N GLU A 174 8.49 0.32 13.48
CA GLU A 174 9.77 -0.16 12.96
C GLU A 174 9.62 -0.81 11.59
N GLY A 175 8.56 -1.57 11.34
CA GLY A 175 8.26 -2.15 10.03
C GLY A 175 8.04 -1.09 8.96
N THR A 176 7.16 -0.14 9.23
CA THR A 176 6.89 1.00 8.34
C THR A 176 8.15 1.81 8.06
N LYS A 177 8.93 2.11 9.10
CA LYS A 177 10.19 2.86 9.00
C LYS A 177 11.25 2.11 8.22
N ALA A 178 11.39 0.80 8.42
CA ALA A 178 12.38 -0.02 7.73
C ALA A 178 12.10 -0.08 6.22
N ILE A 179 10.85 -0.26 5.83
CA ILE A 179 10.45 -0.24 4.41
C ILE A 179 10.61 1.14 3.80
N ALA A 180 10.16 2.20 4.49
CA ALA A 180 10.33 3.57 4.01
C ALA A 180 11.82 3.92 3.78
N LYS A 181 12.70 3.56 4.72
CA LYS A 181 14.15 3.75 4.57
C LYS A 181 14.73 2.93 3.43
N HIS A 182 14.31 1.67 3.29
CA HIS A 182 14.81 0.80 2.24
C HIS A 182 14.45 1.35 0.85
N LEU A 183 13.20 1.72 0.64
CA LEU A 183 12.73 2.32 -0.61
C LEU A 183 13.52 3.58 -0.98
N ALA A 184 13.85 4.42 0.01
CA ALA A 184 14.64 5.64 -0.20
C ALA A 184 16.10 5.39 -0.63
N THR A 185 16.61 4.17 -0.44
CA THR A 185 17.97 3.79 -0.85
C THR A 185 18.02 3.09 -2.20
N LEU A 186 16.88 2.64 -2.73
CA LEU A 186 16.83 1.94 -4.02
C LEU A 186 17.21 2.90 -5.14
N LYS A 187 18.23 2.52 -5.90
CA LYS A 187 18.64 3.22 -7.11
C LYS A 187 18.05 2.48 -8.30
N ASP A 188 17.69 3.21 -9.35
CA ASP A 188 17.10 2.64 -10.57
C ASP A 188 15.76 1.90 -10.36
N THR A 189 15.02 2.30 -9.31
CA THR A 189 13.65 1.86 -9.03
C THR A 189 12.76 3.09 -8.94
N THR A 190 11.66 3.11 -9.70
CA THR A 190 10.64 4.15 -9.58
C THR A 190 9.80 3.87 -8.32
N THR A 191 9.94 4.71 -7.30
CA THR A 191 9.21 4.60 -6.02
C THR A 191 8.09 5.65 -5.94
N ILE A 192 6.85 5.18 -5.93
CA ILE A 192 5.65 6.02 -5.89
C ILE A 192 4.93 5.81 -4.56
N ILE A 193 4.82 6.88 -3.78
CA ILE A 193 4.11 6.88 -2.50
C ILE A 193 2.71 7.44 -2.70
N GLY A 194 1.70 6.62 -2.44
CA GLY A 194 0.29 6.99 -2.54
C GLY A 194 -0.40 6.95 -1.19
N GLY A 195 -1.38 7.83 -0.97
CA GLY A 195 -2.17 7.89 0.26
C GLY A 195 -1.55 8.74 1.37
N GLY A 196 -2.43 9.38 2.15
CA GLY A 196 -2.04 10.35 3.18
C GLY A 196 -1.13 9.75 4.26
N ASP A 197 -1.44 8.54 4.75
CA ASP A 197 -0.69 7.91 5.83
C ASP A 197 0.72 7.49 5.40
N SER A 198 0.88 6.95 4.18
CA SER A 198 2.20 6.63 3.64
C SER A 198 3.03 7.90 3.41
N ALA A 199 2.41 8.98 2.89
CA ALA A 199 3.07 10.28 2.76
C ALA A 199 3.49 10.86 4.12
N ALA A 200 2.65 10.71 5.15
CA ALA A 200 2.97 11.12 6.52
C ALA A 200 4.11 10.28 7.12
N ALA A 201 4.14 8.97 6.85
CA ALA A 201 5.21 8.09 7.30
C ALA A 201 6.57 8.45 6.70
N VAL A 202 6.66 8.65 5.38
CA VAL A 202 7.92 9.04 4.73
C VAL A 202 8.45 10.38 5.23
N LYS A 203 7.55 11.32 5.53
CA LYS A 203 7.88 12.59 6.16
C LYS A 203 8.34 12.41 7.61
N LYS A 204 7.62 11.64 8.43
CA LYS A 204 7.99 11.34 9.83
C LYS A 204 9.41 10.77 9.92
N PHE A 205 9.80 9.92 8.97
CA PHE A 205 11.12 9.28 8.96
C PHE A 205 12.19 10.04 8.17
N ASN A 206 11.88 11.24 7.65
CA ASN A 206 12.79 12.10 6.89
C ASN A 206 13.42 11.42 5.66
N VAL A 207 12.62 10.65 4.92
CA VAL A 207 13.08 9.90 3.73
C VAL A 207 12.44 10.36 2.42
N GLU A 208 11.71 11.49 2.45
CA GLU A 208 11.00 12.04 1.29
C GLU A 208 11.91 12.26 0.07
N ALA A 209 13.13 12.74 0.30
CA ALA A 209 14.10 13.03 -0.76
C ALA A 209 14.60 11.78 -1.51
N GLY A 210 14.44 10.59 -0.93
CA GLY A 210 14.78 9.32 -1.59
C GLY A 210 13.63 8.71 -2.39
N MET A 211 12.43 9.32 -2.38
CA MET A 211 11.29 8.84 -3.13
C MET A 211 11.23 9.48 -4.51
N THR A 212 10.84 8.71 -5.54
CA THR A 212 10.73 9.24 -6.91
C THR A 212 9.53 10.17 -7.04
N HIS A 213 8.39 9.78 -6.47
CA HIS A 213 7.17 10.59 -6.45
C HIS A 213 6.39 10.34 -5.16
N ILE A 214 5.94 11.43 -4.52
CA ILE A 214 5.02 11.38 -3.39
C ILE A 214 3.75 12.08 -3.86
N SER A 215 2.68 11.29 -3.98
CA SER A 215 1.38 11.79 -4.41
C SER A 215 0.79 12.73 -3.36
N THR A 216 0.30 13.86 -3.85
CA THR A 216 -0.48 14.84 -3.10
C THR A 216 -1.98 14.67 -3.33
N GLY A 217 -2.37 13.75 -4.21
CA GLY A 217 -3.76 13.54 -4.61
C GLY A 217 -4.64 12.83 -3.58
N GLY A 218 -4.06 12.31 -2.48
CA GLY A 218 -4.83 11.62 -1.43
C GLY A 218 -5.74 10.54 -2.01
N GLY A 219 -7.05 10.65 -1.72
CA GLY A 219 -8.08 9.74 -2.26
C GLY A 219 -8.16 9.73 -3.79
N ALA A 220 -7.91 10.85 -4.47
CA ALA A 220 -7.94 10.88 -5.94
C ALA A 220 -6.83 10.00 -6.54
N SER A 221 -5.64 9.97 -5.91
CA SER A 221 -4.58 9.07 -6.38
C SER A 221 -4.91 7.60 -6.16
N LEU A 222 -5.68 7.28 -5.11
CA LEU A 222 -6.18 5.93 -4.86
C LEU A 222 -7.21 5.54 -5.93
N GLU A 223 -8.20 6.38 -6.21
CA GLU A 223 -9.20 6.15 -7.24
C GLU A 223 -8.56 5.97 -8.63
N LEU A 224 -7.53 6.76 -8.95
CA LEU A 224 -6.77 6.59 -10.17
C LEU A 224 -6.06 5.23 -10.21
N LEU A 225 -5.41 4.82 -9.10
CA LEU A 225 -4.79 3.50 -8.96
C LEU A 225 -5.79 2.34 -8.97
N GLU A 226 -7.05 2.57 -8.60
CA GLU A 226 -8.17 1.63 -8.79
C GLU A 226 -8.60 1.53 -10.27
N GLY A 227 -8.05 2.37 -11.15
CA GLY A 227 -8.39 2.43 -12.56
C GLY A 227 -9.65 3.23 -12.86
N LYS A 228 -10.15 4.02 -11.90
CA LYS A 228 -11.29 4.90 -12.14
C LYS A 228 -10.86 6.09 -12.98
N GLU A 229 -11.72 6.48 -13.90
CA GLU A 229 -11.59 7.73 -14.61
C GLU A 229 -11.99 8.89 -13.69
N LEU A 230 -11.06 9.79 -13.41
CA LEU A 230 -11.34 10.96 -12.58
C LEU A 230 -12.01 12.05 -13.42
N PRO A 231 -13.22 12.54 -13.05
CA PRO A 231 -13.95 13.50 -13.87
C PRO A 231 -13.17 14.78 -14.20
N GLY A 232 -12.35 15.27 -13.26
CA GLY A 232 -11.51 16.45 -13.48
C GLY A 232 -10.32 16.22 -14.41
N ILE A 233 -9.88 14.97 -14.58
CA ILE A 233 -8.82 14.60 -15.54
C ILE A 233 -9.42 14.33 -16.92
N ALA A 234 -10.52 13.59 -16.99
CA ALA A 234 -11.25 13.30 -18.23
C ALA A 234 -11.77 14.58 -18.92
N ALA A 235 -12.00 15.62 -18.14
CA ALA A 235 -12.42 16.93 -18.59
C ALA A 235 -11.31 17.77 -19.27
N LEU A 236 -10.05 17.32 -19.24
CA LEU A 236 -8.91 18.02 -19.84
C LEU A 236 -8.82 17.71 -21.35
N LEU A 237 -8.29 18.67 -22.10
CA LEU A 237 -8.04 18.49 -23.52
C LEU A 237 -6.86 17.54 -23.77
N ASP A 238 -7.04 16.62 -24.72
CA ASP A 238 -5.97 15.75 -25.19
C ASP A 238 -4.83 16.53 -25.82
N LYS A 239 -3.61 16.04 -25.59
CA LYS A 239 -2.43 16.52 -26.28
C LYS A 239 -2.49 16.05 -27.73
N LYS A 240 -2.69 16.98 -28.66
CA LYS A 240 -2.65 16.73 -30.11
C LYS A 240 -1.23 16.59 -30.64
#